data_AF-A0A329S7X3-F1
#
_entry.id   AF-A0A329S7X3-F1
#
_cell.length_a   1.000
_cell.length_b   1.000
_cell.length_c   1.000
_cell.angle_alpha   90.00
_cell.angle_beta   90.00
_cell.angle_gamma   90.00
#
_symmetry.space_group_name_H-M   'P 1'
#
loop_
_entity.id
_entity.type
_entity.pdbx_description
1 polymer ?
#
loop_
_entity_poly.entity_id
_entity_poly.type
_entity_poly.pdbx_seq_one_letter_code
_entity_poly.pdbx_strand_id
1 'polypeptide(L)'
;MHGITLAKPFSLDVITTVLGILFYMALVDEGEYSNYWGQQVEDGIFGGSSVSLDGVMPLRRFKQLRQAFCFRCVEVSNTSGDEAAKTRPLPNLLTVTGPKYVNVGRNVALDEASVTCRSKYGKSLIVYNPMKPTGK
;
A
#
# COMPACT_ATOMS: atom_id res chain seq x y z
N MET A 1 11.99 17.97 -9.53
CA MET A 1 11.69 17.00 -8.45
C MET A 1 12.83 17.03 -7.46
N HIS A 2 12.58 17.32 -6.19
CA HIS A 2 13.62 17.18 -5.16
C HIS A 2 13.92 15.70 -5.00
N GLY A 3 15.08 15.27 -5.50
CA GLY A 3 15.55 13.91 -5.34
C GLY A 3 15.74 13.64 -3.86
N ILE A 4 14.95 12.72 -3.31
CA ILE A 4 15.24 12.17 -2.00
C ILE A 4 16.53 11.37 -2.20
N THR A 5 17.66 11.91 -1.78
CA THR A 5 18.94 11.21 -1.81
C THR A 5 18.84 10.08 -0.79
N LEU A 6 18.53 8.88 -1.27
CA LEU A 6 18.54 7.67 -0.45
C LEU A 6 20.01 7.35 -0.15
N ALA A 7 20.52 7.85 0.97
CA ALA A 7 21.91 7.68 1.40
C ALA A 7 22.32 6.20 1.61
N LYS A 8 21.35 5.27 1.69
CA LYS A 8 21.59 3.83 1.82
C LYS A 8 20.46 3.05 1.14
N PRO A 9 20.76 2.06 0.27
CA PRO A 9 19.75 1.14 -0.25
C PRO A 9 19.07 0.39 0.91
N PHE A 10 17.78 0.13 0.77
CA PHE A 10 17.00 -0.56 1.80
C PHE A 10 17.24 -2.06 1.75
N SER A 11 17.34 -2.71 2.91
CA SER A 11 17.36 -4.16 3.01
C SER A 11 15.96 -4.73 2.79
N LEU A 12 15.89 -5.99 2.36
CA LEU A 12 14.63 -6.71 2.23
C LEU A 12 13.88 -6.79 3.57
N ASP A 13 14.62 -6.96 4.66
CA ASP A 13 14.10 -6.98 6.04
C ASP A 13 13.29 -5.72 6.40
N VAL A 14 13.77 -4.54 5.97
CA VAL A 14 13.06 -3.28 6.18
C VAL A 14 11.76 -3.24 5.37
N ILE A 15 11.78 -3.76 4.14
CA ILE A 15 10.59 -3.82 3.29
C ILE A 15 9.56 -4.79 3.89
N THR A 16 9.98 -5.97 4.33
CA THR A 16 9.10 -6.96 4.97
C THR A 16 8.52 -6.43 6.27
N THR A 17 9.29 -5.65 7.05
CA THR A 17 8.77 -4.97 8.25
C THR A 17 7.66 -3.98 7.89
N VAL A 18 7.84 -3.17 6.84
CA VAL A 18 6.78 -2.26 6.39
C VAL A 18 5.54 -3.02 5.89
N LEU A 19 5.72 -4.11 5.15
CA LEU A 19 4.60 -4.96 4.73
C LEU A 19 3.85 -5.55 5.94
N GLY A 20 4.58 -5.97 6.99
CA GLY A 20 4.00 -6.44 8.24
C GLY A 20 3.17 -5.36 8.95
N ILE A 21 3.65 -4.11 8.98
CA ILE A 21 2.89 -2.97 9.51
C ILE A 21 1.60 -2.74 8.72
N LEU A 22 1.67 -2.76 7.38
CA LEU A 22 0.49 -2.59 6.52
C LEU A 22 -0.52 -3.72 6.71
N PHE A 23 -0.04 -4.95 6.92
CA PHE A 23 -0.88 -6.09 7.22
C PHE A 23 -1.56 -5.96 8.58
N TYR A 24 -0.84 -5.52 9.61
CA TYR A 24 -1.41 -5.25 10.93
C TYR A 24 -2.52 -4.18 10.87
N MET A 25 -2.28 -3.07 10.17
CA MET A 25 -3.29 -2.02 9.94
C MET A 25 -4.52 -2.48 9.15
N ALA A 26 -4.42 -3.57 8.39
CA ALA A 26 -5.55 -4.16 7.70
C ALA A 26 -6.39 -5.07 8.61
N LEU A 27 -5.81 -5.56 9.72
CA LEU A 27 -6.45 -6.47 10.66
C LEU A 27 -7.01 -5.75 11.89
N VAL A 28 -6.34 -4.71 12.35
CA VAL A 28 -6.72 -3.91 13.52
C VAL A 28 -7.04 -2.52 13.03
N ASP A 29 -8.27 -2.04 13.26
CA ASP A 29 -8.72 -0.71 12.83
C ASP A 29 -8.63 0.28 13.99
N GLU A 30 -7.49 0.97 14.07
CA GLU A 30 -7.26 2.09 14.99
C GLU A 30 -7.71 3.44 14.38
N GLY A 31 -8.38 3.42 13.23
CA GLY A 31 -8.77 4.60 12.46
C GLY A 31 -7.58 5.29 11.78
N GLU A 32 -7.15 6.43 12.31
CA GLU A 32 -6.04 7.18 11.70
C GLU A 32 -4.71 6.43 11.88
N TYR A 33 -3.92 6.32 10.81
CA TYR A 33 -2.67 5.54 10.85
C TYR A 33 -1.66 6.02 11.90
N SER A 34 -1.73 7.26 12.39
CA SER A 34 -0.86 7.72 13.48
C SER A 34 -1.17 7.06 14.82
N ASN A 35 -2.39 6.57 15.02
CA ASN A 35 -2.85 5.99 16.29
C ASN A 35 -2.11 4.69 16.63
N TYR A 36 -1.67 3.94 15.61
CA TYR A 36 -0.87 2.72 15.77
C TYR A 36 0.53 2.97 16.41
N TRP A 37 0.94 4.24 16.55
CA TRP A 37 2.17 4.65 17.23
C TRP A 37 1.86 5.40 18.53
N GLY A 38 2.78 5.34 19.48
CA GLY A 38 2.64 5.98 20.78
C GLY A 38 1.77 5.21 21.75
N GLN A 39 1.36 5.90 22.82
CA GLN A 39 0.52 5.36 23.87
C GLN A 39 -0.91 5.17 23.35
N GLN A 40 -1.40 3.96 23.47
CA GLN A 40 -2.76 3.61 23.06
C GLN A 40 -3.73 4.09 24.15
N VAL A 41 -4.71 4.90 23.75
CA VAL A 41 -5.65 5.54 24.69
C VAL A 41 -6.49 4.48 25.42
N GLU A 42 -6.81 3.39 24.71
CA GLU A 42 -7.55 2.26 25.25
C GLU A 42 -6.82 1.49 26.35
N ASP A 43 -5.49 1.45 26.36
CA ASP A 43 -4.75 0.83 27.47
C ASP A 43 -5.01 1.57 28.78
N GLY A 44 -5.12 2.90 28.72
CA GLY A 44 -5.42 3.72 29.90
C GLY A 44 -6.87 3.62 30.38
N ILE A 45 -7.81 3.30 29.49
CA ILE A 45 -9.25 3.23 29.80
C ILE A 45 -9.67 1.82 30.21
N PHE A 46 -9.20 0.80 29.48
CA PHE A 46 -9.64 -0.58 29.63
C PHE A 46 -8.63 -1.47 30.36
N GLY A 47 -7.47 -0.92 30.75
CA GLY A 47 -6.42 -1.67 31.45
C GLY A 47 -5.67 -2.66 30.55
N GLY A 48 -5.55 -2.33 29.27
CA GLY A 48 -4.89 -3.13 28.24
C GLY A 48 -3.37 -2.95 28.17
N SER A 49 -2.73 -3.81 27.36
CA SER A 49 -1.34 -3.69 26.93
C SER A 49 -1.30 -3.92 25.43
N SER A 50 -1.75 -2.93 24.66
CA SER A 50 -1.74 -2.98 23.21
C SER A 50 -0.34 -2.72 22.66
N VAL A 51 -0.11 -3.23 21.44
CA VAL A 51 1.22 -3.23 20.83
C VAL A 51 1.43 -1.91 20.11
N SER A 52 2.27 -1.04 20.68
CA SER A 52 2.73 0.17 19.98
C SER A 52 3.73 -0.19 18.87
N LEU A 53 3.49 0.31 17.66
CA LEU A 53 4.41 0.10 16.53
C LEU A 53 5.75 0.82 16.68
N ASP A 54 5.93 1.69 17.68
CA ASP A 54 7.22 2.32 17.96
C ASP A 54 8.33 1.30 18.26
N GLY A 55 7.98 0.16 18.87
CA GLY A 55 8.90 -0.95 19.10
C GLY A 55 9.30 -1.72 17.84
N VAL A 56 8.53 -1.59 16.76
CA VAL A 56 8.77 -2.27 15.47
C VAL A 56 9.48 -1.34 14.49
N MET A 57 8.92 -0.14 14.27
CA MET A 57 9.50 0.88 13.40
C MET A 57 8.99 2.26 13.79
N PRO A 58 9.86 3.24 14.09
CA PRO A 58 9.41 4.59 14.41
C PRO A 58 8.59 5.23 13.28
N LEU A 59 7.55 5.98 13.64
CA LEU A 59 6.63 6.63 12.68
C LEU A 59 7.35 7.45 11.61
N ARG A 60 8.39 8.20 12.01
CA ARG A 60 9.20 8.99 11.08
C ARG A 60 9.85 8.12 10.01
N ARG A 61 10.37 6.95 10.39
CA ARG A 61 11.03 6.02 9.47
C ARG A 61 10.02 5.38 8.52
N PHE A 62 8.86 4.98 9.03
CA PHE A 62 7.76 4.48 8.20
C PHE A 62 7.33 5.50 7.14
N LYS A 63 7.14 6.78 7.53
CA LYS A 63 6.80 7.87 6.59
C LYS A 63 7.85 8.05 5.50
N GLN A 64 9.13 8.03 5.84
CA GLN A 64 10.24 8.14 4.88
C GLN A 64 10.22 6.99 3.87
N LEU A 65 10.04 5.75 4.35
CA LEU A 65 9.98 4.57 3.48
C LEU A 65 8.77 4.61 2.55
N ARG A 66 7.59 5.00 3.08
CA ARG A 66 6.37 5.15 2.28
C ARG A 66 6.52 6.15 1.14
N GLN A 67 7.30 7.22 1.35
CA GLN A 67 7.59 8.22 0.30
C GLN A 67 8.57 7.70 -0.76
N ALA A 68 9.40 6.71 -0.43
CA ALA A 68 10.42 6.17 -1.30
C ALA A 68 9.96 4.95 -2.11
N PHE A 69 8.87 4.28 -1.73
CA PHE A 69 8.37 3.12 -2.47
C PHE A 69 7.96 3.50 -3.89
N CYS A 70 8.57 2.78 -4.85
CA CYS A 70 8.28 2.93 -6.26
C CYS A 70 8.43 1.55 -6.93
N PHE A 71 7.42 1.14 -7.69
CA PHE A 71 7.44 -0.10 -8.44
C PHE A 71 7.97 0.09 -9.87
N ARG A 72 8.63 1.21 -10.15
CA ARG A 72 9.08 1.57 -11.50
C ARG A 72 10.23 0.68 -11.94
N CYS A 73 10.03 -0.05 -13.02
CA CYS A 73 11.05 -0.82 -13.73
C CYS A 73 11.50 -0.16 -15.07
N VAL A 74 10.96 1.03 -15.40
CA VAL A 74 11.15 1.67 -16.71
C VAL A 74 11.88 3.02 -16.56
N GLU A 75 12.87 3.27 -17.43
CA GLU A 75 13.53 4.56 -17.54
C GLU A 75 12.56 5.68 -17.95
N VAL A 76 12.85 6.91 -17.51
CA VAL A 76 12.02 8.11 -17.67
C VAL A 76 11.79 8.49 -19.16
N SER A 77 12.58 7.91 -20.07
CA SER A 77 12.62 8.24 -21.50
C SER A 77 11.43 7.73 -22.32
N ASN A 78 10.66 6.75 -21.83
CA ASN A 78 9.48 6.28 -22.54
C ASN A 78 8.22 6.94 -21.98
N THR A 79 7.88 8.10 -22.54
CA THR A 79 6.52 8.66 -22.62
C THR A 79 5.63 7.71 -23.43
N SER A 80 5.41 6.49 -22.92
CA SER A 80 4.30 5.68 -23.38
C SER A 80 3.01 6.35 -22.91
N GLY A 81 1.97 6.38 -23.74
CA GLY A 81 0.63 6.84 -23.36
C GLY A 81 -0.05 5.97 -22.28
N ASP A 82 0.70 5.14 -21.56
CA ASP A 82 0.22 4.31 -20.47
C ASP A 82 0.35 5.06 -19.14
N GLU A 83 -0.73 5.72 -18.75
CA GLU A 83 -0.86 6.44 -17.47
C GLU A 83 -0.59 5.53 -16.25
N ALA A 84 -0.72 4.21 -16.39
CA ALA A 84 -0.48 3.22 -15.34
C ALA A 84 0.96 2.65 -15.31
N ALA A 85 1.87 3.08 -16.19
CA ALA A 85 3.20 2.48 -16.35
C ALA A 85 4.01 2.36 -15.04
N LYS A 86 3.81 3.28 -14.09
CA LYS A 86 4.51 3.30 -12.79
C LYS A 86 4.08 2.18 -11.84
N THR A 87 2.87 1.66 -12.00
CA THR A 87 2.35 0.58 -11.15
C THR A 87 2.39 -0.77 -11.86
N ARG A 88 2.42 -0.82 -13.21
CA ARG A 88 2.42 -2.05 -14.04
C ARG A 88 3.28 -3.22 -13.57
N PRO A 89 4.51 -3.03 -13.03
CA PRO A 89 5.33 -4.17 -12.65
C PRO A 89 4.68 -5.07 -11.59
N LEU A 90 3.88 -4.51 -10.68
CA LEU A 90 3.14 -5.30 -9.68
C LEU A 90 2.01 -6.16 -10.27
N PRO A 91 0.97 -5.61 -10.92
CA PRO A 91 -0.10 -6.42 -11.49
C PRO A 91 0.44 -7.37 -12.56
N ASN A 92 1.46 -6.99 -13.34
CA ASN A 92 2.08 -7.91 -14.29
C ASN A 92 2.72 -9.11 -13.57
N LEU A 93 3.43 -8.87 -12.47
CA LEU A 93 3.98 -9.96 -11.65
C LEU A 93 2.86 -10.86 -11.15
N LEU A 94 1.79 -10.30 -10.57
CA LEU A 94 0.66 -11.04 -10.03
C LEU A 94 -0.09 -11.84 -11.10
N THR A 95 -0.28 -11.28 -12.30
CA THR A 95 -0.92 -11.98 -13.42
C THR A 95 -0.08 -13.17 -13.91
N VAL A 96 1.25 -13.04 -13.90
CA VAL A 96 2.16 -14.12 -14.33
C VAL A 96 2.33 -15.20 -13.26
N THR A 97 2.34 -14.83 -11.99
CA THR A 97 2.62 -15.77 -10.89
C THR A 97 1.35 -16.35 -10.29
N GLY A 98 0.26 -15.59 -10.21
CA GLY A 98 -1.00 -15.99 -9.58
C GLY A 98 -1.54 -17.35 -10.04
N PRO A 99 -1.65 -17.61 -11.36
CA PRO A 99 -2.16 -18.89 -11.86
C PRO A 99 -1.31 -20.11 -11.46
N LYS A 100 -0.04 -19.92 -11.06
CA LYS A 100 0.83 -21.02 -10.63
C LYS A 100 0.47 -21.55 -9.24
N TYR A 101 -0.27 -20.76 -8.46
CA TYR A 101 -0.61 -21.07 -7.06
C TYR A 101 -2.09 -21.37 -6.85
N VAL A 102 -2.92 -21.25 -7.89
CA VAL A 102 -4.38 -21.43 -7.77
C VAL A 102 -4.87 -22.35 -8.89
N ASN A 103 -5.57 -23.42 -8.53
CA ASN A 103 -6.29 -24.25 -9.49
C ASN A 103 -7.70 -23.69 -9.67
N VAL A 104 -7.96 -23.09 -10.84
CA VAL A 104 -9.27 -22.51 -11.16
C VAL A 104 -10.26 -23.64 -11.44
N GLY A 105 -11.27 -23.78 -10.57
CA GLY A 105 -12.31 -24.79 -10.72
C GLY A 105 -13.23 -24.55 -11.93
N ARG A 106 -14.28 -25.37 -12.06
CA ARG A 106 -15.20 -25.33 -13.21
C ARG A 106 -15.98 -24.02 -13.36
N ASN A 107 -16.33 -23.38 -12.24
CA ASN A 107 -17.17 -22.19 -12.23
C ASN A 107 -16.31 -20.97 -11.92
N VAL A 108 -16.36 -19.96 -12.80
CA VAL A 108 -15.61 -18.72 -12.67
C VAL A 108 -16.60 -17.56 -12.77
N ALA A 109 -16.47 -16.62 -11.84
CA ALA A 109 -17.17 -15.33 -11.91
C ALA A 109 -16.15 -14.23 -12.18
N LEU A 110 -16.53 -13.27 -13.02
CA LEU A 110 -15.75 -12.09 -13.33
C LEU A 110 -16.59 -10.87 -12.96
N ASP A 111 -16.04 -10.01 -12.10
CA ASP A 111 -16.69 -8.78 -11.66
C ASP A 111 -15.66 -7.67 -11.45
N GLU A 112 -16.13 -6.43 -11.39
CA GLU A 112 -15.32 -5.24 -11.18
C GLU A 112 -15.07 -4.98 -9.68
N ALA A 113 -13.79 -4.87 -9.33
CA ALA A 113 -13.34 -4.31 -8.07
C ALA A 113 -12.83 -2.88 -8.26
N SER A 114 -13.30 -1.95 -7.43
CA SER A 114 -12.83 -0.56 -7.40
C SER A 114 -12.00 -0.29 -6.14
N VAL A 115 -10.95 0.53 -6.27
CA VAL A 115 -10.12 0.99 -5.14
C VAL A 115 -10.25 2.50 -5.03
N THR A 116 -10.70 2.95 -3.86
CA THR A 116 -10.94 4.35 -3.58
C THR A 116 -9.64 5.16 -3.61
N CYS A 117 -9.52 6.13 -4.52
CA CYS A 117 -8.35 7.01 -4.63
C CYS A 117 -8.77 8.47 -4.84
N ARG A 118 -8.14 9.40 -4.11
CA ARG A 118 -8.33 10.86 -4.26
C ARG A 118 -7.02 11.57 -4.58
N SER A 119 -6.20 10.97 -5.43
CA SER A 119 -4.89 11.52 -5.80
C SER A 119 -4.96 12.31 -7.10
N LYS A 120 -4.45 13.55 -7.08
CA LYS A 120 -4.25 14.34 -8.30
C LYS A 120 -3.30 13.68 -9.30
N TYR A 121 -2.42 12.80 -8.83
CA TYR A 121 -1.42 12.12 -9.66
C TYR A 121 -1.97 10.92 -10.43
N GLY A 122 -3.15 10.41 -10.06
CA GLY A 122 -3.84 9.31 -10.74
C GLY A 122 -5.13 9.75 -11.42
N LYS A 123 -5.34 11.06 -11.60
CA LYS A 123 -6.62 11.62 -12.08
C LYS A 123 -7.08 11.00 -13.40
N SER A 124 -6.16 10.69 -14.30
CA SER A 124 -6.42 10.02 -15.59
C SER A 124 -7.00 8.60 -15.45
N LEU A 125 -6.85 7.98 -14.27
CA LEU A 125 -7.29 6.61 -13.97
C LEU A 125 -8.45 6.54 -12.95
N ILE A 126 -8.91 7.69 -12.43
CA ILE A 126 -9.99 7.74 -11.43
C ILE A 126 -11.32 7.98 -12.13
N VAL A 127 -12.30 7.11 -11.90
CA VAL A 127 -13.64 7.16 -12.49
C VAL A 127 -14.68 7.15 -11.39
N TYR A 128 -15.63 8.10 -11.43
CA TYR A 128 -16.75 8.15 -10.49
C TYR A 128 -17.78 7.07 -10.80
N ASN A 129 -18.08 6.20 -9.82
CA ASN A 129 -19.17 5.23 -9.92
C ASN A 129 -20.21 5.44 -8.80
N PRO A 130 -21.43 5.93 -9.11
CA PRO A 130 -22.46 6.20 -8.09
C PRO A 130 -23.03 4.93 -7.43
N MET A 131 -22.80 3.75 -8.04
CA MET A 131 -23.32 2.47 -7.53
C MET A 131 -22.37 1.81 -6.52
N LYS A 132 -21.15 2.34 -6.32
CA LYS A 132 -20.18 1.81 -5.35
C LYS A 132 -20.25 2.60 -4.03
N PRO A 133 -19.95 1.98 -2.87
CA PRO A 133 -19.91 2.68 -1.59
C PRO A 133 -19.02 3.92 -1.66
N THR A 134 -19.48 5.04 -1.09
CA THR A 134 -18.87 6.38 -1.14
C THR A 134 -18.90 7.11 -2.49
N GLY A 135 -19.55 6.55 -3.52
CA GLY A 135 -19.69 7.18 -4.83
C GLY A 135 -18.35 7.61 -5.40
N LYS A 136 -17.34 6.73 -5.35
CA LYS A 136 -16.00 7.05 -5.83
C LYS A 136 -15.62 6.23 -7.03
#